data_AF-A0A7G6Y6D1-F1
#
_entry.id   AF-A0A7G6Y6D1-F1
#
_cell.length_a   1.000
_cell.length_b   1.000
_cell.length_c   1.000
_cell.angle_alpha   90.00
_cell.angle_beta   90.00
_cell.angle_gamma   90.00
#
_symmetry.space_group_name_H-M   'P 1'
#
loop_
_entity.id
_entity.type
_entity.pdbx_description
1 polymer ?
#
loop_
_entity_poly.entity_id
_entity_poly.type
_entity_poly.pdbx_seq_one_letter_code
_entity_poly.pdbx_strand_id
1 'polypeptide(L)'
;MSVDLDRPTTAANGSDRRGQGSRRWPALVVGLVLGVVLGILGTIGVGALTGSVSPTLSGAASEIPAFAQPQQHADLIPTDVPGFDEAFIVRGSSRLAGEAGGISYYLSRSTRGQVCLLILPADPSKQWAQSCADGIPFAVSSAGAGSARVVGSTSPTPSGATRLGLNVLVDPASMSLNE
;
A
#
# COMPACT_ATOMS: atom_id res chain seq x y z
N MET A 1 -7.42 55.13 17.55
CA MET A 1 -7.01 55.49 16.17
C MET A 1 -7.46 54.36 15.28
N SER A 2 -8.58 54.58 14.61
CA SER A 2 -9.24 53.62 13.71
C SER A 2 -8.52 53.62 12.37
N VAL A 3 -8.25 52.45 11.83
CA VAL A 3 -7.93 52.28 10.41
C VAL A 3 -8.84 51.17 9.90
N ASP A 4 -9.67 51.58 8.95
CA ASP A 4 -10.67 50.84 8.21
C ASP A 4 -10.14 50.66 6.76
N LEU A 5 -10.80 49.81 5.97
CA LEU A 5 -10.56 49.43 4.56
C LEU A 5 -9.40 48.44 4.31
N ASP A 6 -9.54 47.38 3.51
CA ASP A 6 -10.32 47.26 2.29
C ASP A 6 -10.78 45.82 1.98
N ARG A 7 -11.85 45.74 1.21
CA ARG A 7 -12.69 44.59 0.84
C ARG A 7 -12.20 44.00 -0.49
N PRO A 8 -12.41 42.71 -0.77
CA PRO A 8 -12.67 42.31 -2.16
C PRO A 8 -14.00 41.56 -2.34
N THR A 9 -14.90 42.28 -3.00
CA THR A 9 -15.75 41.92 -4.15
C THR A 9 -16.21 40.46 -4.32
N THR A 10 -17.50 40.27 -4.02
CA THR A 10 -18.37 39.23 -4.58
C THR A 10 -18.67 39.54 -6.05
N ALA A 11 -18.47 38.58 -6.95
CA ALA A 11 -19.18 38.53 -8.22
C ALA A 11 -19.49 37.08 -8.59
N ALA A 12 -20.76 36.75 -8.50
CA ALA A 12 -21.38 35.60 -9.14
C ALA A 12 -21.46 35.83 -10.65
N ASN A 13 -21.31 34.78 -11.46
CA ASN A 13 -22.25 34.49 -12.55
C ASN A 13 -21.95 33.14 -13.22
N GLY A 14 -23.01 32.52 -13.75
CA GLY A 14 -22.89 31.79 -15.01
C GLY A 14 -23.09 30.28 -14.94
N SER A 15 -24.33 29.88 -14.71
CA SER A 15 -24.91 28.66 -15.29
C SER A 15 -24.57 28.52 -16.78
N ASP A 16 -24.39 27.28 -17.22
CA ASP A 16 -25.27 26.62 -18.21
C ASP A 16 -24.48 25.63 -19.11
N ARG A 17 -25.17 24.52 -19.39
CA ARG A 17 -25.05 23.61 -20.53
C ARG A 17 -24.18 22.35 -20.47
N ARG A 18 -24.94 21.25 -20.37
CA ARG A 18 -25.04 20.16 -21.35
C ARG A 18 -23.77 19.33 -21.58
N GLY A 19 -23.80 18.13 -21.02
CA GLY A 19 -22.91 17.04 -21.39
C GLY A 19 -23.48 15.69 -21.01
N GLN A 20 -24.74 15.44 -21.38
CA GLN A 20 -25.42 14.16 -21.22
C GLN A 20 -24.79 13.14 -22.20
N GLY A 21 -23.64 12.59 -21.82
CA GLY A 21 -22.93 11.54 -22.55
C GLY A 21 -23.39 10.16 -22.09
N SER A 22 -24.58 9.76 -22.53
CA SER A 22 -25.09 8.40 -22.41
C SER A 22 -24.25 7.44 -23.25
N ARG A 23 -23.17 6.89 -22.66
CA ARG A 23 -22.47 5.73 -23.23
C ARG A 23 -23.32 4.48 -23.01
N ARG A 24 -24.29 4.32 -23.92
CA ARG A 24 -24.96 3.07 -24.24
C ARG A 24 -23.89 2.08 -24.70
N TRP A 25 -23.50 1.17 -23.82
CA TRP A 25 -22.79 -0.02 -24.22
C TRP A 25 -23.81 -1.00 -24.83
N PRO A 26 -23.62 -1.47 -26.08
CA PRO A 26 -24.49 -2.46 -26.66
C PRO A 26 -24.28 -3.80 -25.97
N ALA A 27 -25.40 -4.38 -25.51
CA ALA A 27 -25.51 -5.78 -25.18
C ALA A 27 -25.17 -6.61 -26.43
N LEU A 28 -24.06 -7.33 -26.37
CA LEU A 28 -23.77 -8.42 -27.30
C LEU A 28 -24.21 -9.72 -26.62
N VAL A 29 -25.40 -10.13 -27.03
CA VAL A 29 -26.01 -11.43 -26.80
C VAL A 29 -25.29 -12.46 -27.69
N VAL A 30 -25.38 -13.73 -27.29
CA VAL A 30 -25.26 -14.96 -28.10
C VAL A 30 -23.90 -15.66 -28.02
N GLY A 31 -23.91 -16.78 -27.29
CA GLY A 31 -22.84 -17.78 -27.27
C GLY A 31 -23.19 -18.99 -26.41
N LEU A 32 -24.43 -19.49 -26.52
CA LEU A 32 -24.90 -20.72 -25.90
C LEU A 32 -24.23 -21.91 -26.63
N VAL A 33 -23.21 -22.52 -26.03
CA VAL A 33 -22.70 -23.82 -26.51
C VAL A 33 -23.19 -24.90 -25.55
N LEU A 34 -24.28 -25.55 -25.95
CA LEU A 34 -24.73 -26.81 -25.38
C LEU A 34 -23.69 -27.89 -25.69
N GLY A 35 -22.97 -28.33 -24.66
CA GLY A 35 -22.08 -29.49 -24.71
C GLY A 35 -22.46 -30.48 -23.61
N VAL A 36 -23.62 -31.12 -23.74
CA VAL A 36 -23.98 -32.29 -22.93
C VAL A 36 -23.53 -33.53 -23.68
N VAL A 37 -22.47 -34.18 -23.19
CA VAL A 37 -22.30 -35.63 -23.36
C VAL A 37 -21.84 -36.20 -22.03
N LEU A 38 -22.73 -37.04 -21.46
CA LEU A 38 -22.50 -37.88 -20.30
C LEU A 38 -21.30 -38.81 -20.51
N GLY A 39 -20.38 -38.82 -19.56
CA GLY A 39 -19.43 -39.90 -19.32
C GLY A 39 -19.46 -40.21 -17.82
N ILE A 40 -20.03 -41.35 -17.48
CA ILE A 40 -20.37 -41.78 -16.11
C ILE A 40 -19.16 -42.50 -15.47
N LEU A 41 -19.07 -42.40 -14.15
CA LEU A 41 -18.50 -43.38 -13.19
C LEU A 41 -17.01 -43.21 -12.79
N GLY A 42 -16.81 -42.59 -11.63
CA GLY A 42 -15.56 -42.57 -10.88
C GLY A 42 -15.74 -41.85 -9.55
N THR A 43 -16.17 -42.58 -8.52
CA THR A 43 -16.43 -42.09 -7.17
C THR A 43 -15.16 -41.74 -6.39
N ILE A 44 -15.31 -40.77 -5.47
CA ILE A 44 -14.44 -40.35 -4.36
C ILE A 44 -13.43 -39.25 -4.69
N GLY A 45 -13.83 -38.02 -4.34
CA GLY A 45 -12.98 -36.85 -4.24
C GLY A 45 -13.85 -35.61 -4.06
N VAL A 46 -14.32 -35.35 -2.84
CA VAL A 46 -15.05 -34.11 -2.50
C VAL A 46 -14.05 -32.95 -2.57
N GLY A 47 -13.82 -32.43 -3.78
CA GLY A 47 -13.08 -31.20 -4.04
C GLY A 47 -14.03 -30.02 -3.84
N ALA A 48 -14.17 -29.58 -2.60
CA ALA A 48 -14.93 -28.39 -2.26
C ALA A 48 -14.26 -27.15 -2.90
N LEU A 49 -14.95 -26.58 -3.90
CA LEU A 49 -15.07 -25.16 -4.23
C LEU A 49 -13.97 -24.24 -3.65
N THR A 50 -12.81 -24.14 -4.30
CA THR A 50 -11.89 -23.01 -4.08
C THR A 50 -12.38 -21.81 -4.88
N GLY A 51 -13.48 -21.20 -4.41
CA GLY A 51 -13.83 -19.85 -4.81
C GLY A 51 -12.84 -18.89 -4.15
N SER A 52 -11.88 -18.39 -4.92
CA SER A 52 -10.96 -17.34 -4.49
C SER A 52 -11.76 -16.07 -4.24
N VAL A 53 -12.32 -15.93 -3.05
CA VAL A 53 -12.82 -14.66 -2.54
C VAL A 53 -11.61 -13.74 -2.43
N SER A 54 -11.35 -12.96 -3.48
CA SER A 54 -10.42 -11.85 -3.39
C SER A 54 -11.06 -10.87 -2.40
N PRO A 55 -10.45 -10.60 -1.23
CA PRO A 55 -10.99 -9.62 -0.33
C PRO A 55 -11.04 -8.29 -1.09
N THR A 56 -12.23 -7.74 -1.26
CA THR A 56 -12.43 -6.39 -1.79
C THR A 56 -11.82 -5.44 -0.76
N LEU A 57 -10.56 -5.10 -0.97
CA LEU A 57 -9.81 -4.19 -0.12
C LEU A 57 -10.33 -2.77 -0.36
N SER A 58 -11.28 -2.35 0.47
CA SER A 58 -11.71 -0.96 0.57
C SER A 58 -10.92 -0.29 1.70
N GLY A 59 -9.77 0.31 1.38
CA GLY A 59 -8.89 1.03 2.31
C GLY A 59 -7.51 1.24 1.70
N ALA A 60 -6.68 2.14 2.22
CA ALA A 60 -5.38 2.51 1.63
C ALA A 60 -4.41 1.34 1.37
N ALA A 61 -4.63 0.19 2.00
CA ALA A 61 -3.93 -1.05 1.68
C ALA A 61 -4.23 -1.60 0.27
N SER A 62 -5.29 -1.14 -0.42
CA SER A 62 -5.55 -1.42 -1.84
C SER A 62 -4.58 -0.68 -2.77
N GLU A 63 -3.98 0.41 -2.29
CA GLU A 63 -3.03 1.23 -3.04
C GLU A 63 -1.60 0.67 -3.00
N ILE A 64 -1.38 -0.43 -2.27
CA ILE A 64 -0.10 -1.12 -2.12
C ILE A 64 -0.20 -2.48 -2.83
N PRO A 65 0.25 -2.60 -4.11
CA PRO A 65 0.11 -3.83 -4.89
C PRO A 65 0.83 -5.04 -4.28
N ALA A 66 1.86 -4.80 -3.47
CA ALA A 66 2.62 -5.86 -2.81
C ALA A 66 1.73 -6.78 -1.94
N PHE A 67 0.67 -6.23 -1.33
CA PHE A 67 -0.23 -7.02 -0.49
C PHE A 67 -1.15 -7.98 -1.27
N ALA A 68 -1.26 -7.82 -2.59
CA ALA A 68 -2.01 -8.76 -3.44
C ALA A 68 -1.20 -10.01 -3.81
N GLN A 69 0.12 -9.97 -3.64
CA GLN A 69 1.00 -11.11 -3.94
C GLN A 69 1.08 -12.07 -2.75
N PRO A 70 1.27 -13.38 -2.95
CA PRO A 70 1.58 -14.32 -1.87
C PRO A 70 2.83 -13.90 -1.09
N GLN A 71 2.87 -14.19 0.22
CA GLN A 71 4.04 -13.92 1.05
C GLN A 71 5.18 -14.87 0.68
N GLN A 72 6.39 -14.34 0.56
CA GLN A 72 7.64 -15.07 0.34
C GLN A 72 8.47 -15.12 1.62
N HIS A 73 9.54 -15.93 1.63
CA HIS A 73 10.41 -16.06 2.80
C HIS A 73 11.09 -14.72 3.19
N ALA A 74 11.53 -13.93 2.20
CA ALA A 74 12.16 -12.62 2.44
C ALA A 74 11.19 -11.58 3.02
N ASP A 75 9.88 -11.81 2.91
CA ASP A 75 8.85 -10.91 3.43
C ASP A 75 8.62 -11.06 4.94
N LEU A 76 9.19 -12.11 5.55
CA LEU A 76 9.02 -12.39 6.97
C LEU A 76 9.81 -11.38 7.80
N ILE A 77 9.10 -10.68 8.69
CA ILE A 77 9.72 -9.83 9.69
C ILE A 77 10.42 -10.75 10.70
N PRO A 78 11.71 -10.53 11.03
CA PRO A 78 12.40 -11.30 12.05
C PRO A 78 11.61 -11.37 13.38
N THR A 79 11.67 -12.52 14.05
CA THR A 79 10.88 -12.76 15.28
C THR A 79 11.53 -12.16 16.53
N ASP A 80 12.80 -11.81 16.44
CA ASP A 80 13.67 -11.36 17.52
C ASP A 80 13.81 -9.84 17.62
N VAL A 81 12.97 -9.08 16.90
CA VAL A 81 12.96 -7.60 16.96
C VAL A 81 12.49 -7.14 18.35
N PRO A 82 13.35 -6.54 19.18
CA PRO A 82 12.98 -6.19 20.56
C PRO A 82 11.89 -5.11 20.58
N GLY A 83 10.84 -5.33 21.37
CA GLY A 83 9.73 -4.39 21.49
C GLY A 83 8.76 -4.37 20.31
N PHE A 84 8.91 -5.29 19.35
CA PHE A 84 7.95 -5.47 18.27
C PHE A 84 6.63 -6.04 18.83
N ASP A 85 5.56 -5.24 18.77
CA ASP A 85 4.25 -5.65 19.23
C ASP A 85 3.49 -6.42 18.15
N GLU A 86 3.49 -7.75 18.27
CA GLU A 86 2.75 -8.64 17.39
C GLU A 86 1.23 -8.43 17.46
N ALA A 87 0.70 -7.87 18.54
CA ALA A 87 -0.74 -7.59 18.66
C ALA A 87 -1.18 -6.45 17.72
N PHE A 88 -0.24 -5.64 17.25
CA PHE A 88 -0.53 -4.49 16.40
C PHE A 88 -0.36 -4.77 14.90
N ILE A 89 0.48 -5.74 14.51
CA ILE A 89 0.81 -6.06 13.12
C ILE A 89 0.36 -7.47 12.71
N VAL A 90 -0.27 -7.58 11.55
CA VAL A 90 -0.58 -8.87 10.94
C VAL A 90 0.67 -9.38 10.21
N ARG A 91 1.53 -10.19 10.87
CA ARG A 91 2.81 -10.68 10.29
C ARG A 91 2.65 -11.33 8.91
N GLY A 92 1.59 -12.10 8.66
CA GLY A 92 1.33 -12.75 7.36
C GLY A 92 1.03 -11.77 6.20
N SER A 93 0.76 -10.51 6.53
CA SER A 93 0.57 -9.43 5.54
C SER A 93 1.87 -8.70 5.18
N SER A 94 2.97 -8.98 5.89
CA SER A 94 4.25 -8.32 5.65
C SER A 94 4.79 -8.61 4.26
N ARG A 95 5.35 -7.59 3.60
CA ARG A 95 6.05 -7.67 2.32
C ARG A 95 7.33 -6.84 2.41
N LEU A 96 8.44 -7.41 1.96
CA LEU A 96 9.70 -6.67 1.86
C LEU A 96 9.58 -5.68 0.71
N ALA A 97 9.67 -4.39 1.00
CA ALA A 97 9.69 -3.35 0.00
C ALA A 97 11.06 -3.24 -0.67
N GLY A 98 12.12 -3.58 0.07
CA GLY A 98 13.50 -3.64 -0.40
C GLY A 98 14.49 -3.36 0.72
N GLU A 99 15.76 -3.27 0.34
CA GLU A 99 16.86 -2.99 1.26
C GLU A 99 17.71 -1.84 0.73
N ALA A 100 18.21 -0.99 1.63
CA ALA A 100 19.15 0.07 1.29
C ALA A 100 20.09 0.33 2.48
N GLY A 101 21.39 0.38 2.24
CA GLY A 101 22.38 0.70 3.28
C GLY A 101 22.38 -0.24 4.48
N GLY A 102 22.09 -1.54 4.27
CA GLY A 102 21.98 -2.53 5.35
C GLY A 102 20.73 -2.36 6.22
N ILE A 103 19.69 -1.71 5.69
CA ILE A 103 18.39 -1.54 6.35
C ILE A 103 17.34 -2.19 5.48
N SER A 104 16.52 -3.06 6.07
CA SER A 104 15.39 -3.72 5.42
C SER A 104 14.11 -2.95 5.71
N TYR A 105 13.32 -2.70 4.66
CA TYR A 105 12.09 -1.93 4.74
C TYR A 105 10.90 -2.83 4.47
N TYR A 106 10.01 -2.99 5.45
CA TYR A 106 8.84 -3.87 5.33
C TYR A 106 7.56 -3.05 5.30
N LEU A 107 6.65 -3.42 4.41
CA LEU A 107 5.26 -2.97 4.44
C LEU A 107 4.42 -4.06 5.08
N SER A 108 3.51 -3.69 5.99
CA SER A 108 2.57 -4.64 6.58
C SER A 108 1.21 -3.97 6.83
N ARG A 109 0.22 -4.77 7.23
CA ARG A 109 -1.07 -4.27 7.71
C ARG A 109 -1.11 -4.30 9.22
N SER A 110 -1.67 -3.26 9.82
CA SER A 110 -2.04 -3.34 11.23
C SER A 110 -3.30 -4.20 11.41
N THR A 111 -3.55 -4.64 12.64
CA THR A 111 -4.81 -5.30 13.02
C THR A 111 -6.04 -4.39 12.86
N ARG A 112 -5.84 -3.08 12.71
CA ARG A 112 -6.87 -2.08 12.39
C ARG A 112 -7.04 -1.81 10.90
N GLY A 113 -6.29 -2.48 10.03
CA GLY A 113 -6.36 -2.30 8.57
C GLY A 113 -5.52 -1.15 8.01
N GLN A 114 -4.68 -0.52 8.83
CA GLN A 114 -3.76 0.54 8.39
C GLN A 114 -2.59 -0.03 7.60
N VAL A 115 -1.97 0.79 6.75
CA VAL A 115 -0.69 0.46 6.12
C VAL A 115 0.43 0.86 7.07
N CYS A 116 1.34 -0.07 7.34
CA CYS A 116 2.48 0.12 8.21
C CYS A 116 3.77 0.02 7.42
N LEU A 117 4.74 0.87 7.76
CA LEU A 117 6.11 0.81 7.27
C LEU A 117 7.03 0.57 8.47
N LEU A 118 7.88 -0.44 8.34
CA LEU A 118 8.90 -0.78 9.32
C LEU A 118 10.28 -0.56 8.70
N ILE A 119 11.17 0.06 9.48
CA ILE A 119 12.59 0.23 9.20
C ILE A 119 13.36 -0.67 10.14
N LEU A 120 14.00 -1.71 9.62
CA LEU A 120 14.79 -2.68 10.40
C LEU A 120 16.26 -2.63 9.95
N PRO A 121 17.14 -1.94 10.70
CA PRO A 121 18.58 -1.99 10.45
C PRO A 121 19.14 -3.39 10.74
N ALA A 122 20.10 -3.84 9.94
CA ALA A 122 20.86 -5.08 10.20
C ALA A 122 21.82 -4.93 11.39
N ASP A 123 22.26 -3.71 11.67
CA ASP A 123 23.08 -3.38 12.84
C ASP A 123 22.18 -3.20 14.07
N PRO A 124 22.26 -4.09 15.09
CA PRO A 124 21.41 -4.03 16.27
C PRO A 124 21.71 -2.82 17.17
N SER A 125 22.82 -2.11 16.96
CA SER A 125 23.10 -0.85 17.66
C SER A 125 22.24 0.31 17.15
N LYS A 126 21.66 0.19 15.94
CA LYS A 126 20.73 1.16 15.37
C LYS A 126 19.31 0.83 15.80
N GLN A 127 18.51 1.86 16.01
CA GLN A 127 17.11 1.68 16.38
C GLN A 127 16.30 1.28 15.16
N TRP A 128 15.37 0.34 15.33
CA TRP A 128 14.31 0.12 14.36
C TRP A 128 13.18 1.12 14.62
N ALA A 129 12.34 1.35 13.61
CA ALA A 129 11.16 2.20 13.75
C ALA A 129 9.97 1.63 12.97
N GLN A 130 8.77 2.00 13.40
CA GLN A 130 7.53 1.65 12.73
C GLN A 130 6.56 2.83 12.77
N SER A 131 5.82 3.01 11.68
CA SER A 131 4.67 3.93 11.64
C SER A 131 3.56 3.29 10.83
N CYS A 132 2.31 3.56 11.22
CA CYS A 132 1.13 3.09 10.53
C CYS A 132 0.17 4.24 10.26
N ALA A 133 -0.48 4.23 9.10
CA ALA A 133 -1.44 5.25 8.70
C ALA A 133 -2.62 4.64 7.94
N ASP A 134 -3.78 5.30 8.03
CA ASP A 134 -4.99 4.94 7.29
C ASP A 134 -4.90 5.29 5.78
N GLY A 135 -3.84 5.99 5.38
CA GLY A 135 -3.66 6.54 4.03
C GLY A 135 -2.18 6.71 3.67
N ILE A 136 -1.91 6.89 2.38
CA ILE A 136 -0.62 7.33 1.86
C ILE A 136 -0.77 8.72 1.22
N PRO A 137 0.28 9.58 1.24
CA PRO A 137 1.61 9.30 1.74
C PRO A 137 1.76 9.45 3.27
N PHE A 138 2.71 8.72 3.84
CA PHE A 138 3.17 8.93 5.22
C PHE A 138 4.66 8.57 5.34
N ALA A 139 5.30 8.99 6.43
CA ALA A 139 6.73 8.76 6.66
C ALA A 139 7.02 8.17 8.04
N VAL A 140 8.16 7.51 8.14
CA VAL A 140 8.76 7.02 9.38
C VAL A 140 10.23 7.40 9.35
N SER A 141 10.76 7.75 10.52
CA SER A 141 12.18 8.04 10.72
C SER A 141 12.71 7.18 11.85
N SER A 142 13.97 6.78 11.73
CA SER A 142 14.68 6.07 12.78
C SER A 142 16.07 6.67 12.98
N ALA A 143 16.49 6.78 14.24
CA ALA A 143 17.82 7.23 14.59
C ALA A 143 18.88 6.27 14.02
N GLY A 144 19.82 6.81 13.24
CA GLY A 144 20.91 6.03 12.61
C GLY A 144 20.53 5.25 11.34
N ALA A 145 19.26 5.23 10.97
CA ALA A 145 18.76 4.57 9.74
C ALA A 145 18.01 5.53 8.78
N GLY A 146 17.85 6.79 9.19
CA GLY A 146 17.26 7.82 8.34
C GLY A 146 15.74 7.76 8.28
N SER A 147 15.17 8.25 7.17
CA SER A 147 13.74 8.33 6.95
C SER A 147 13.33 7.63 5.65
N ALA A 148 12.13 7.06 5.70
CA ALA A 148 11.48 6.46 4.56
C ALA A 148 10.02 6.87 4.53
N ARG A 149 9.45 6.93 3.33
CA ARG A 149 8.05 7.29 3.11
C ARG A 149 7.36 6.26 2.23
N VAL A 150 6.10 6.00 2.57
CA VAL A 150 5.19 5.27 1.69
C VAL A 150 4.49 6.28 0.80
N VAL A 151 4.44 6.01 -0.50
CA VAL A 151 3.84 6.85 -1.54
C VAL A 151 3.04 5.99 -2.52
N GLY A 152 2.21 6.62 -3.34
CA GLY A 152 1.50 5.94 -4.41
C GLY A 152 2.47 5.34 -5.45
N SER A 153 2.04 4.25 -6.09
CA SER A 153 2.86 3.50 -7.06
C SER A 153 3.29 4.33 -8.28
N THR A 154 2.51 5.35 -8.63
CA THR A 154 2.76 6.29 -9.74
C THR A 154 3.40 7.60 -9.30
N SER A 155 3.68 7.77 -7.99
CA SER A 155 4.29 9.00 -7.50
C SER A 155 5.68 9.17 -8.10
N PRO A 156 6.11 10.38 -8.49
CA PRO A 156 7.46 10.61 -8.98
C PRO A 156 8.48 10.34 -7.86
N THR A 157 9.67 9.86 -8.24
CA THR A 157 10.82 9.75 -7.33
C THR A 157 11.58 11.09 -7.37
N PRO A 158 11.62 11.87 -6.27
CA PRO A 158 12.40 13.10 -6.20
C PRO A 158 13.89 12.85 -6.36
N SER A 159 14.61 13.88 -6.78
CA SER A 159 16.08 13.83 -6.89
C SER A 159 16.71 13.43 -5.55
N GLY A 160 17.71 12.56 -5.61
CA GLY A 160 18.41 12.02 -4.44
C GLY A 160 17.69 10.88 -3.73
N ALA A 161 16.37 10.74 -3.82
CA ALA A 161 15.67 9.63 -3.17
C ALA A 161 15.85 8.31 -3.93
N THR A 162 15.95 7.20 -3.20
CA THR A 162 15.95 5.85 -3.78
C THR A 162 14.57 5.23 -3.63
N ARG A 163 14.02 4.68 -4.72
CA ARG A 163 12.75 3.94 -4.69
C ARG A 163 12.98 2.47 -4.43
N LEU A 164 12.34 1.96 -3.38
CA LEU A 164 12.29 0.55 -3.03
C LEU A 164 10.91 0.00 -3.39
N GLY A 165 10.90 -1.01 -4.27
CA GLY A 165 9.68 -1.56 -4.83
C GLY A 165 8.83 -0.50 -5.52
N LEU A 166 7.51 -0.59 -5.37
CA LEU A 166 6.57 0.36 -6.00
C LEU A 166 6.18 1.52 -5.09
N ASN A 167 6.25 1.37 -3.76
CA ASN A 167 5.58 2.31 -2.86
C ASN A 167 6.50 2.94 -1.80
N VAL A 168 7.78 2.57 -1.70
CA VAL A 168 8.68 3.11 -0.66
C VAL A 168 9.74 3.99 -1.28
N LEU A 169 9.92 5.18 -0.71
CA LEU A 169 11.01 6.09 -1.06
C LEU A 169 11.88 6.33 0.17
N VAL A 170 13.17 6.10 0.04
CA VAL A 170 14.18 6.32 1.08
C VAL A 170 14.97 7.57 0.74
N ASP A 171 15.16 8.44 1.72
CA ASP A 171 15.94 9.68 1.56
C ASP A 171 17.38 9.48 2.08
N PRO A 172 18.42 9.49 1.23
CA PRO A 172 19.79 9.31 1.70
C PRO A 172 20.30 10.49 2.53
N ALA A 173 19.73 11.69 2.42
CA ALA A 173 20.18 12.85 3.21
C ALA A 173 19.96 12.63 4.71
N SER A 174 19.02 11.76 5.08
CA SER A 174 18.74 11.38 6.46
C SER A 174 19.75 10.38 7.06
N MET A 175 20.61 9.77 6.23
CA MET A 175 21.62 8.80 6.69
C MET A 175 22.97 9.46 7.07
N SER A 176 23.21 10.71 6.67
CA SER A 176 24.50 11.40 6.79
C SER A 176 24.67 12.26 8.05
N LEU A 177 23.65 12.45 8.89
CA LEU A 177 23.67 13.43 9.99
C LEU A 177 24.26 12.91 11.32
N ASN A 178 24.81 11.69 11.36
CA ASN A 178 25.31 11.06 12.58
C ASN A 178 26.79 10.63 12.53
N GLU A 179 27.59 11.18 11.61
CA GLU A 179 29.07 11.07 11.68
C GLU A 179 29.68 12.22 12.50
#